data_AF-A0A7S2L3I4-F1
#
_entry.id   AF-A0A7S2L3I4-F1
#
_cell.length_a   1.000
_cell.length_b   1.000
_cell.length_c   1.000
_cell.angle_alpha   90.00
_cell.angle_beta   90.00
_cell.angle_gamma   90.00
#
_symmetry.space_group_name_H-M   'P 1'
#
loop_
_entity.id
_entity.type
_entity.pdbx_description
1 polymer ?
#
loop_
_entity_poly.entity_id
_entity_poly.type
_entity_poly.pdbx_seq_one_letter_code
_entity_poly.pdbx_strand_id
1 'polypeptide(L)'
;VEYVYKLYPDAINLATTDEDGYYPIHYAIMCAEHRDNPIAAVGVVKYLLESDPNVKFQEVAGEPAPFVSVLPSNSLLHFACGQEYNDSNIDAALEMIKIIYDAYPDPIDHWRFVADIRRYHQQIQTFINSQRVYVSQADDHRQMMTPDDNGRLPLHSALQNNVRLGSIKLLVK
;
A
#
# COMPACT_ATOMS: atom_id res chain seq x y z
N VAL A 1 19.91 -6.55 -3.20
CA VAL A 1 18.64 -7.26 -3.52
C VAL A 1 18.70 -7.88 -4.90
N GLU A 2 18.97 -7.11 -5.96
CA GLU A 2 19.11 -7.63 -7.34
C GLU A 2 20.05 -8.85 -7.46
N TYR A 3 21.24 -8.80 -6.86
CA TYR A 3 22.18 -9.92 -6.87
C TYR A 3 21.61 -11.21 -6.25
N VAL A 4 20.92 -11.08 -5.10
CA VAL A 4 20.33 -12.24 -4.40
C VAL A 4 19.14 -12.78 -5.18
N TYR A 5 18.31 -11.91 -5.76
CA TYR A 5 17.19 -12.31 -6.59
C TYR A 5 17.63 -13.08 -7.85
N LYS A 6 18.74 -12.66 -8.48
CA LYS A 6 19.30 -13.39 -9.64
C LYS A 6 19.78 -14.81 -9.27
N LEU A 7 20.21 -15.03 -8.03
CA LEU A 7 20.67 -16.35 -7.57
C LEU A 7 19.50 -17.23 -7.09
N TYR A 8 18.49 -16.62 -6.46
CA TYR A 8 17.37 -17.30 -5.85
C TYR A 8 16.07 -16.53 -6.12
N PRO A 9 15.51 -16.60 -7.34
CA PRO A 9 14.32 -15.83 -7.72
C PRO A 9 13.11 -16.20 -6.87
N ASP A 10 12.97 -17.48 -6.52
CA ASP A 10 11.85 -17.99 -5.72
C ASP A 10 11.86 -17.45 -4.28
N ALA A 11 13.02 -17.03 -3.77
CA ALA A 11 13.16 -16.53 -2.40
C ALA A 11 12.31 -15.29 -2.13
N ILE A 12 11.90 -14.55 -3.16
CA ILE A 12 10.99 -13.40 -3.01
C ILE A 12 9.60 -13.79 -2.50
N ASN A 13 9.19 -15.04 -2.74
CA ASN A 13 7.89 -15.59 -2.37
C ASN A 13 7.97 -16.56 -1.19
N LEU A 14 9.10 -16.61 -0.49
CA LEU A 14 9.25 -17.41 0.73
C LEU A 14 8.99 -16.53 1.95
N ALA A 15 7.89 -16.82 2.66
CA ALA A 15 7.64 -16.31 3.98
C ALA A 15 8.56 -16.96 5.01
N THR A 16 8.85 -16.25 6.10
CA THR A 16 9.43 -16.84 7.30
C THR A 16 8.50 -17.90 7.90
N THR A 17 9.08 -18.81 8.66
CA THR A 17 8.35 -19.87 9.36
C THR A 17 7.87 -19.45 10.75
N ASP A 18 8.01 -18.16 11.09
CA ASP A 18 7.45 -17.60 12.33
C ASP A 18 5.93 -17.41 12.20
N GLU A 19 5.29 -17.07 13.32
CA GLU A 19 3.83 -16.92 13.38
C GLU A 19 3.31 -15.78 12.49
N ASP A 20 4.17 -14.82 12.15
CA ASP A 20 3.83 -13.63 11.39
C ASP A 20 3.90 -13.86 9.86
N GLY A 21 4.83 -14.71 9.40
CA GLY A 21 4.95 -15.08 7.98
C GLY A 21 5.49 -13.94 7.10
N TYR A 22 6.51 -13.23 7.56
CA TYR A 22 7.13 -12.13 6.83
C TYR A 22 7.83 -12.58 5.53
N TYR A 23 7.44 -11.94 4.44
CA TYR A 23 8.16 -11.98 3.16
C TYR A 23 9.28 -10.92 3.10
N PRO A 24 10.25 -11.04 2.18
CA PRO A 24 11.34 -10.07 2.02
C PRO A 24 10.89 -8.61 1.87
N ILE A 25 9.72 -8.36 1.27
CA ILE A 25 9.18 -6.99 1.14
C ILE A 25 8.78 -6.37 2.48
N HIS A 26 8.32 -7.17 3.45
CA HIS A 26 7.99 -6.66 4.78
C HIS A 26 9.25 -6.18 5.51
N TYR A 27 10.34 -6.93 5.41
CA TYR A 27 11.64 -6.48 5.92
C TYR A 27 12.15 -5.22 5.23
N ALA A 28 11.92 -5.09 3.93
CA ALA A 28 12.26 -3.87 3.21
C ALA A 28 11.43 -2.66 3.68
N ILE A 29 10.16 -2.85 4.02
CA ILE A 29 9.29 -1.82 4.60
C ILE A 29 9.78 -1.41 5.99
N MET A 30 9.99 -2.36 6.90
CA MET A 30 10.51 -2.11 8.26
C MET A 30 11.87 -1.39 8.24
N CYS A 31 12.72 -1.71 7.25
CA CYS A 31 14.01 -1.04 7.09
C CYS A 31 13.92 0.48 6.89
N ALA A 32 12.80 1.02 6.39
CA ALA A 32 12.67 2.46 6.23
C ALA A 32 12.56 3.20 7.58
N GLU A 33 12.14 2.50 8.62
CA GLU A 33 12.08 3.05 9.97
C GLU A 33 13.49 3.12 10.59
N HIS A 34 14.32 2.08 10.37
CA HIS A 34 15.56 1.86 11.12
C HIS A 34 16.85 2.25 10.41
N ARG A 35 16.82 2.53 9.10
CA ARG A 35 18.03 2.85 8.33
C ARG A 35 18.45 4.31 8.48
N ASP A 36 19.76 4.54 8.52
CA ASP A 36 20.36 5.87 8.35
C ASP A 36 19.97 6.53 7.01
N ASN A 37 19.60 5.72 6.02
CA ASN A 37 19.11 6.18 4.72
C ASN A 37 17.78 5.50 4.33
N PRO A 38 16.63 6.06 4.76
CA PRO A 38 15.30 5.54 4.46
C PRO A 38 14.98 5.45 2.95
N ILE A 39 15.57 6.31 2.11
CA ILE A 39 15.30 6.32 0.66
C ILE A 39 15.79 5.03 -0.02
N ALA A 40 16.82 4.39 0.53
CA ALA A 40 17.32 3.13 -0.01
C ALA A 40 16.30 2.00 0.16
N ALA A 41 15.47 2.05 1.20
CA ALA A 41 14.38 1.09 1.40
C ALA A 41 13.29 1.24 0.32
N VAL A 42 12.97 2.48 -0.07
CA VAL A 42 12.02 2.79 -1.15
C VAL A 42 12.43 2.12 -2.45
N GLY A 43 13.71 2.23 -2.84
CA GLY A 43 14.24 1.60 -4.04
C GLY A 43 14.17 0.07 -4.01
N VAL A 44 14.37 -0.53 -2.83
CA VAL A 44 14.22 -1.99 -2.65
C VAL A 44 12.77 -2.42 -2.80
N VAL A 45 11.83 -1.75 -2.13
CA VAL A 45 10.40 -2.08 -2.21
C VAL A 45 9.90 -1.97 -3.64
N LYS A 46 10.28 -0.89 -4.34
CA LYS A 46 9.96 -0.72 -5.76
C LYS A 46 10.47 -1.88 -6.60
N TYR A 47 11.74 -2.24 -6.44
CA TYR A 47 12.34 -3.35 -7.18
C TYR A 47 11.61 -4.68 -6.92
N LEU A 48 11.25 -4.99 -5.67
CA LEU A 48 10.54 -6.22 -5.33
C LEU A 48 9.15 -6.28 -5.97
N LEU A 49 8.40 -5.18 -5.95
CA LEU A 49 7.08 -5.08 -6.60
C LEU A 49 7.15 -5.20 -8.12
N GLU A 50 8.22 -4.72 -8.75
CA GLU A 50 8.46 -4.83 -10.19
C GLU A 50 8.97 -6.22 -10.60
N SER A 51 9.61 -6.96 -9.68
CA SER A 51 10.23 -8.25 -9.97
C SER A 51 9.22 -9.39 -10.11
N ASP A 52 8.18 -9.41 -9.28
CA ASP A 52 7.14 -10.44 -9.33
C ASP A 52 5.75 -9.84 -9.02
N PRO A 53 4.75 -10.00 -9.91
CA PRO A 53 3.42 -9.43 -9.73
C PRO A 53 2.66 -9.95 -8.50
N ASN A 54 3.07 -11.10 -7.94
CA ASN A 54 2.43 -11.68 -6.76
C ASN A 54 2.91 -11.04 -5.45
N VAL A 55 4.04 -10.34 -5.47
CA VAL A 55 4.59 -9.68 -4.27
C VAL A 55 3.59 -8.72 -3.64
N LYS A 56 2.81 -8.01 -4.47
CA LYS A 56 1.79 -7.06 -3.98
C LYS A 56 0.65 -7.69 -3.16
N PHE A 57 0.49 -9.01 -3.26
CA PHE A 57 -0.51 -9.79 -2.52
C PHE A 57 0.08 -10.52 -1.31
N GLN A 58 1.35 -10.31 -0.99
CA GLN A 58 1.97 -10.88 0.19
C GLN A 58 1.39 -10.16 1.42
N GLU A 59 0.73 -10.93 2.28
CA GLU A 59 0.14 -10.45 3.52
C GLU A 59 0.90 -11.05 4.70
N VAL A 60 0.89 -10.34 5.82
CA VAL A 60 1.46 -10.79 7.10
C VAL A 60 0.33 -11.01 8.09
N ALA A 61 0.50 -11.92 9.06
CA ALA A 61 -0.45 -12.01 10.17
C ALA A 61 -0.55 -10.64 10.86
N GLY A 62 -1.78 -10.18 11.10
CA GLY A 62 -2.01 -8.96 11.85
C GLY A 62 -2.20 -9.23 13.34
N GLU A 63 -2.05 -8.18 14.14
CA GLU A 63 -2.23 -8.21 15.59
C GLU A 63 -3.56 -8.86 16.01
N PRO A 64 -3.63 -9.62 17.10
CA PRO A 64 -4.88 -10.21 17.57
C PRO A 64 -5.90 -9.11 17.88
N ALA A 65 -7.00 -9.09 17.12
CA ALA A 65 -8.15 -8.25 17.45
C ALA A 65 -8.94 -8.90 18.58
N PRO A 66 -9.45 -8.14 19.57
CA PRO A 66 -10.35 -8.68 20.57
C PRO A 66 -11.54 -9.36 19.87
N PHE A 67 -11.85 -10.60 20.27
CA PHE A 67 -13.00 -11.38 19.78
C PHE A 67 -12.91 -12.00 18.37
N VAL A 68 -11.73 -12.08 17.74
CA VAL A 68 -11.56 -12.78 16.46
C VAL A 68 -10.73 -14.05 16.65
N SER A 69 -11.25 -15.21 16.24
CA SER A 69 -10.59 -16.52 16.37
C SER A 69 -9.54 -16.80 15.29
N VAL A 70 -9.48 -15.98 14.25
CA VAL A 70 -8.51 -16.05 13.14
C VAL A 70 -7.77 -14.72 13.13
N LEU A 71 -6.43 -14.75 13.22
CA LEU A 71 -5.61 -13.56 13.06
C LEU A 71 -5.89 -13.00 11.66
N PRO A 72 -6.48 -11.80 11.52
CA PRO A 72 -6.71 -11.24 10.20
C PRO A 72 -5.36 -10.86 9.62
N SER A 73 -5.19 -11.03 8.31
CA SER A 73 -3.97 -10.66 7.62
C SER A 73 -3.92 -9.17 7.33
N ASN A 74 -2.72 -8.62 7.26
CA ASN A 74 -2.43 -7.24 6.90
C ASN A 74 -1.84 -7.22 5.50
N SER A 75 -2.51 -6.54 4.58
CA SER A 75 -1.92 -6.21 3.27
C SER A 75 -0.65 -5.38 3.43
N LEU A 76 0.21 -5.37 2.41
CA LEU A 76 1.40 -4.52 2.40
C LEU A 76 1.09 -3.04 2.67
N LEU A 77 -0.03 -2.52 2.14
CA LEU A 77 -0.40 -1.12 2.36
C LEU A 77 -0.72 -0.87 3.83
N HIS A 78 -1.49 -1.76 4.46
CA HIS A 78 -1.83 -1.64 5.88
C HIS A 78 -0.58 -1.78 6.76
N PHE A 79 0.26 -2.78 6.47
CA PHE A 79 1.53 -2.99 7.16
C PHE A 79 2.45 -1.76 7.06
N ALA A 80 2.62 -1.22 5.85
CA ALA A 80 3.47 -0.06 5.62
C ALA A 80 2.96 1.21 6.32
N CYS A 81 1.64 1.43 6.38
CA CYS A 81 1.07 2.57 7.10
C CYS A 81 1.20 2.46 8.62
N GLY A 82 1.23 1.24 9.16
CA GLY A 82 1.29 0.96 10.59
C GLY A 82 2.67 1.06 11.25
N GLN A 83 3.72 1.34 10.49
CA GLN A 83 5.08 1.49 11.05
C GLN A 83 5.24 2.80 11.84
N GLU A 84 6.21 2.84 12.74
CA GLU A 84 6.44 3.99 13.64
C GLU A 84 7.32 5.06 12.97
N TYR A 85 6.74 5.79 12.01
CA TYR A 85 7.43 6.90 11.35
C TYR A 85 7.49 8.16 12.21
N ASN A 86 8.58 8.92 12.03
CA ASN A 86 8.79 10.23 12.63
C ASN A 86 9.18 11.24 11.54
N ASP A 87 9.35 12.50 11.93
CA ASP A 87 9.62 13.59 10.98
C ASP A 87 10.90 13.40 10.13
N SER A 88 11.85 12.56 10.58
CA SER A 88 13.10 12.32 9.85
C SER A 88 12.98 11.29 8.72
N ASN A 89 11.98 10.39 8.78
CA ASN A 89 11.81 9.31 7.80
C ASN A 89 10.46 9.33 7.07
N ILE A 90 9.55 10.24 7.44
CA ILE A 90 8.20 10.33 6.89
C ILE A 90 8.15 10.55 5.38
N ASP A 91 9.07 11.33 4.80
CA ASP A 91 9.07 11.59 3.36
C ASP A 91 9.35 10.32 2.56
N ALA A 92 10.33 9.54 2.98
CA ALA A 92 10.66 8.25 2.37
C ALA A 92 9.54 7.22 2.60
N ALA A 93 8.96 7.21 3.79
CA ALA A 93 7.81 6.38 4.12
C ALA A 93 6.61 6.67 3.21
N LEU A 94 6.29 7.95 2.99
CA LEU A 94 5.22 8.36 2.09
C LEU A 94 5.49 7.95 0.66
N GLU A 95 6.72 8.09 0.17
CA GLU A 95 7.08 7.63 -1.17
C GLU A 95 6.88 6.12 -1.31
N MET A 96 7.29 5.35 -0.31
CA MET A 96 7.09 3.90 -0.28
C MET A 96 5.61 3.52 -0.26
N ILE A 97 4.80 4.12 0.62
CA ILE A 97 3.36 3.88 0.73
C ILE A 97 2.66 4.22 -0.60
N LYS A 98 3.06 5.31 -1.25
CA LYS A 98 2.57 5.71 -2.57
C LYS A 98 2.89 4.66 -3.64
N ILE A 99 4.07 4.04 -3.59
CA ILE A 99 4.46 2.95 -4.52
C ILE A 99 3.64 1.68 -4.26
N ILE A 100 3.48 1.29 -3.00
CA ILE A 100 2.68 0.12 -2.60
C ILE A 100 1.21 0.31 -3.01
N TYR A 101 0.64 1.49 -2.74
CA TYR A 101 -0.71 1.85 -3.16
C TYR A 101 -0.88 1.79 -4.68
N ASP A 102 0.07 2.33 -5.44
CA ASP A 102 0.03 2.27 -6.90
C ASP A 102 0.14 0.83 -7.44
N ALA A 103 0.81 -0.07 -6.71
CA ALA A 103 0.90 -1.48 -7.09
C ALA A 103 -0.44 -2.22 -6.86
N TYR A 104 -1.06 -2.02 -5.69
CA TYR A 104 -2.31 -2.67 -5.30
C TYR A 104 -3.15 -1.77 -4.36
N PRO A 105 -4.09 -0.97 -4.91
CA PRO A 105 -4.83 0.05 -4.14
C PRO A 105 -6.02 -0.50 -3.34
N ASP A 106 -6.51 -1.68 -3.69
CA ASP A 106 -7.74 -2.29 -3.15
C ASP A 106 -7.83 -2.39 -1.62
N PRO A 107 -6.74 -2.69 -0.88
CA PRO A 107 -6.82 -2.87 0.57
C PRO A 107 -7.15 -1.61 1.38
N ILE A 108 -7.17 -0.42 0.75
CA ILE A 108 -7.29 0.87 1.47
C ILE A 108 -8.64 1.07 2.15
N ASP A 109 -9.71 0.38 1.71
CA ASP A 109 -11.04 0.47 2.32
C ASP A 109 -11.40 -0.76 3.17
N HIS A 110 -10.41 -1.61 3.44
CA HIS A 110 -10.58 -2.70 4.39
C HIS A 110 -10.88 -2.12 5.79
N TRP A 111 -11.89 -2.67 6.48
CA TRP A 111 -12.39 -2.15 7.77
C TRP A 111 -11.28 -1.89 8.80
N ARG A 112 -10.23 -2.71 8.77
CA ARG A 112 -9.06 -2.61 9.65
C ARG A 112 -8.22 -1.37 9.37
N PHE A 113 -8.06 -1.04 8.10
CA PHE A 113 -7.41 0.19 7.65
C PHE A 113 -8.12 1.42 8.23
N VAL A 114 -9.45 1.40 8.25
CA VAL A 114 -10.28 2.47 8.81
C VAL A 114 -10.16 2.55 10.34
N ALA A 115 -10.08 1.40 11.02
CA ALA A 115 -9.95 1.35 12.48
C ALA A 115 -8.61 1.92 12.96
N ASP A 116 -7.52 1.61 12.26
CA ASP A 116 -6.16 1.96 12.68
C ASP A 116 -5.68 3.30 12.13
N ILE A 117 -6.42 3.95 11.22
CA ILE A 117 -5.98 5.20 10.58
C ILE A 117 -5.56 6.29 11.58
N ARG A 118 -6.20 6.34 12.75
CA ARG A 118 -5.90 7.33 13.79
C ARG A 118 -4.53 7.13 14.44
N ARG A 119 -3.93 5.95 14.31
CA ARG A 119 -2.62 5.58 14.87
C ARG A 119 -1.47 5.91 13.92
N TYR A 120 -1.76 6.10 12.63
CA TYR A 120 -0.73 6.39 11.64
C TYR A 120 -0.19 7.81 11.76
N HIS A 121 0.99 8.06 11.21
CA HIS A 121 1.54 9.41 11.11
C HIS A 121 0.59 10.36 10.35
N GLN A 122 0.47 11.63 10.78
CA GLN A 122 -0.52 12.58 10.25
C GLN A 122 -0.46 12.76 8.74
N GLN A 123 0.75 12.76 8.16
CA GLN A 123 0.90 12.89 6.71
C GLN A 123 0.41 11.64 5.96
N ILE A 124 0.56 10.45 6.54
CA ILE A 124 0.01 9.20 6.00
C ILE A 124 -1.52 9.24 6.08
N GLN A 125 -2.09 9.68 7.22
CA GLN A 125 -3.55 9.85 7.35
C GLN A 125 -4.11 10.76 6.25
N THR A 126 -3.42 11.88 6.00
CA THR A 126 -3.80 12.85 4.97
C THR A 126 -3.77 12.21 3.59
N PHE A 127 -2.69 11.49 3.26
CA PHE A 127 -2.57 10.76 2.01
C PHE A 127 -3.70 9.74 1.85
N ILE A 128 -3.91 8.85 2.81
CA ILE A 128 -4.95 7.81 2.74
C ILE A 128 -6.33 8.43 2.56
N ASN A 129 -6.70 9.41 3.39
CA ASN A 129 -8.02 10.05 3.30
C ASN A 129 -8.24 10.71 1.94
N SER A 130 -7.19 11.28 1.33
CA SER A 130 -7.28 11.84 -0.03
C SER A 130 -7.51 10.77 -1.11
N GLN A 131 -7.01 9.54 -0.92
CA GLN A 131 -7.19 8.46 -1.88
C GLN A 131 -8.53 7.73 -1.72
N ARG A 132 -9.09 7.68 -0.51
CA ARG A 132 -10.39 7.01 -0.23
C ARG A 132 -11.58 7.57 -1.01
N VAL A 133 -11.50 8.84 -1.43
CA VAL A 133 -12.52 9.45 -2.32
C VAL A 133 -12.68 8.63 -3.60
N TYR A 134 -11.58 8.09 -4.16
CA TYR A 134 -11.61 7.31 -5.39
C TYR A 134 -12.15 5.89 -5.20
N VAL A 135 -12.01 5.31 -3.99
CA VAL A 135 -12.66 4.02 -3.68
C VAL A 135 -14.17 4.21 -3.68
N SER A 136 -14.67 5.16 -2.88
CA SER A 136 -16.09 5.45 -2.80
C SER A 136 -16.69 5.76 -4.17
N GLN A 137 -15.95 6.50 -4.99
CA GLN A 137 -16.34 6.78 -6.36
C GLN A 137 -16.36 5.54 -7.25
N ALA A 138 -15.36 4.65 -7.15
CA ALA A 138 -15.30 3.41 -7.91
C ALA A 138 -16.40 2.41 -7.52
N ASP A 139 -16.82 2.38 -6.25
CA ASP A 139 -17.89 1.50 -5.76
C ASP A 139 -19.28 1.95 -6.23
N ASP A 140 -19.48 3.24 -6.50
CA ASP A 140 -20.73 3.77 -7.05
C ASP A 140 -20.69 3.81 -8.59
N HIS A 141 -21.16 2.72 -9.20
CA HIS A 141 -21.25 2.59 -10.65
C HIS A 141 -22.05 3.72 -11.33
N ARG A 142 -23.05 4.30 -10.63
CA ARG A 142 -23.80 5.43 -11.18
C ARG A 142 -22.94 6.68 -11.24
N GLN A 143 -22.16 6.96 -10.20
CA GLN A 143 -21.21 8.08 -10.21
C GLN A 143 -20.15 7.91 -11.29
N MET A 144 -19.62 6.69 -11.47
CA MET A 144 -18.63 6.39 -12.51
C MET A 144 -19.12 6.64 -13.94
N MET A 145 -20.42 6.48 -14.17
CA MET A 145 -21.04 6.62 -15.48
C MET A 145 -21.78 7.96 -15.68
N THR A 146 -21.81 8.82 -14.66
CA THR A 146 -22.47 10.13 -14.75
C THR A 146 -21.44 11.19 -15.15
N PRO A 147 -21.60 11.82 -16.32
CA PRO A 147 -20.74 12.93 -16.73
C PRO A 147 -21.01 14.18 -15.88
N ASP A 148 -19.98 14.99 -15.67
CA ASP A 148 -20.10 16.34 -15.11
C ASP A 148 -20.74 17.32 -16.12
N ASP A 149 -20.87 18.59 -15.72
CA ASP A 149 -21.45 19.66 -16.56
C ASP A 149 -20.70 19.87 -17.90
N ASN A 150 -19.45 19.40 -18.01
CA ASN A 150 -18.64 19.45 -19.23
C ASN A 150 -18.68 18.13 -20.02
N GLY A 151 -19.53 17.18 -19.63
CA GLY A 151 -19.62 15.86 -20.25
C GLY A 151 -18.46 14.92 -19.89
N ARG A 152 -17.72 15.18 -18.81
CA ARG A 152 -16.57 14.37 -18.40
C ARG A 152 -16.93 13.38 -17.32
N LEU A 153 -16.56 12.11 -17.54
CA LEU A 153 -16.60 11.08 -16.51
C LEU A 153 -15.48 11.26 -15.47
N PRO A 154 -15.62 10.72 -14.25
CA PRO A 154 -14.59 10.72 -13.21
C PRO A 154 -13.17 10.38 -13.68
N LEU A 155 -13.03 9.37 -14.57
CA LEU A 155 -11.75 8.97 -15.12
C LEU A 155 -11.05 10.08 -15.92
N HIS A 156 -11.78 10.93 -16.64
CA HIS A 156 -11.19 12.06 -17.38
C HIS A 156 -10.59 13.07 -16.40
N SER A 157 -11.34 13.40 -15.35
CA SER A 157 -10.89 14.34 -14.31
C SER A 157 -9.68 13.78 -13.55
N ALA A 158 -9.67 12.48 -13.25
CA ALA A 158 -8.53 11.79 -12.64
C ALA A 158 -7.27 11.90 -13.52
N LEU A 159 -7.37 11.57 -14.80
CA LEU A 159 -6.26 11.65 -15.75
C LEU A 159 -5.77 13.10 -15.94
N GLN A 160 -6.68 14.07 -16.06
CA GLN A 160 -6.33 15.48 -16.22
C GLN A 160 -5.60 16.04 -15.00
N ASN A 161 -6.02 15.64 -13.79
CA ASN A 161 -5.43 16.12 -12.54
C ASN A 161 -4.19 15.34 -12.12
N ASN A 162 -3.69 14.42 -12.96
CA ASN A 162 -2.52 13.60 -12.69
C ASN A 162 -2.60 12.90 -11.32
N VAL A 163 -3.76 12.32 -11.01
CA VAL A 163 -3.96 11.58 -9.76
C VAL A 163 -3.10 10.31 -9.75
N ARG A 164 -2.88 9.73 -8.56
CA ARG A 164 -2.04 8.55 -8.39
C ARG A 164 -2.52 7.36 -9.22
N LEU A 165 -1.58 6.55 -9.70
CA LEU A 165 -1.89 5.38 -10.53
C LEU A 165 -2.80 4.39 -9.79
N GLY A 166 -2.63 4.21 -8.48
CA GLY A 166 -3.54 3.38 -7.68
C GLY A 166 -5.00 3.85 -7.78
N SER A 167 -5.23 5.16 -7.69
CA SER A 167 -6.58 5.73 -7.80
C SER A 167 -7.16 5.57 -9.20
N ILE A 168 -6.33 5.74 -10.25
CA ILE A 168 -6.76 5.46 -11.62
C ILE A 168 -7.14 3.98 -11.78
N LYS A 169 -6.35 3.06 -11.20
CA LYS A 169 -6.63 1.61 -11.23
C LYS A 169 -7.96 1.26 -10.56
N LEU A 170 -8.35 1.97 -9.49
CA LEU A 170 -9.66 1.79 -8.87
C LEU A 170 -10.80 2.20 -9.83
N LEU A 171 -10.65 3.32 -10.53
CA LEU A 171 -11.67 3.88 -11.42
C LEU A 171 -11.85 3.13 -12.75
N VAL A 172 -11.00 2.16 -13.09
CA VAL A 172 -11.10 1.39 -14.35
C VAL A 172 -11.61 -0.04 -14.13
N LYS A 173 -12.09 -0.35 -12.93
CA LYS A 173 -12.62 -1.67 -12.58
C LYS A 173 -13.98 -1.96 -13.22
#